data_AF-A0AAU2HXM8-F1
#
_entry.id   AF-A0AAU2HXM8-F1
#
_cell.length_a   1.000
_cell.length_b   1.000
_cell.length_c   1.000
_cell.angle_alpha   90.00
_cell.angle_beta   90.00
_cell.angle_gamma   90.00
#
_symmetry.space_group_name_H-M   'P 1'
#
loop_
_entity.id
_entity.type
_entity.pdbx_description
1 polymer ?
#
loop_
_entity_poly.entity_id
_entity_poly.type
_entity_poly.pdbx_seq_one_letter_code
_entity_poly.pdbx_strand_id
1 'polypeptide(L)'
;MPSTDPGVCRAAWHAAARAAGGQVEDFTEQEYPQNFHSATISDRDGTQIALFHAHYPLVAFVEGRRYWYTEEFQEPPAWATVLSDFGFIVLCAARLLSPLEESDTSALSAAEQRQIKHWRPETLGATLFNSWD
;
A
#
# COMPACT_ATOMS: atom_id res chain seq x y z
N MET A 1 13.43 3.82 -12.27
CA MET A 1 13.07 2.55 -11.61
C MET A 1 11.83 2.00 -12.30
N PRO A 2 11.63 0.67 -12.38
CA PRO A 2 10.36 0.14 -12.85
C PRO A 2 9.22 0.68 -11.97
N SER A 3 8.15 1.15 -12.59
CA SER A 3 6.92 1.56 -11.92
C SER A 3 5.88 0.47 -12.10
N THR A 4 5.12 0.17 -11.05
CA THR A 4 3.92 -0.64 -11.11
C THR A 4 2.95 0.00 -12.11
N ASP A 5 2.51 -0.76 -13.12
CA ASP A 5 1.59 -0.26 -14.15
C ASP A 5 0.21 0.03 -13.52
N PRO A 6 -0.29 1.27 -13.56
CA PRO A 6 -1.62 1.63 -13.06
C PRO A 6 -2.76 0.80 -13.68
N GLY A 7 -2.58 0.32 -14.91
CA GLY A 7 -3.53 -0.58 -15.57
C GLY A 7 -3.66 -1.93 -14.86
N VAL A 8 -2.54 -2.50 -14.40
CA VAL A 8 -2.52 -3.75 -13.62
C VAL A 8 -3.11 -3.52 -12.23
N CYS A 9 -2.79 -2.41 -11.58
CA CYS A 9 -3.39 -2.03 -10.29
C CYS A 9 -4.92 -1.92 -10.40
N ARG A 10 -5.43 -1.23 -11.42
CA ARG A 10 -6.86 -1.12 -11.68
C ARG A 10 -7.52 -2.47 -11.94
N ALA A 11 -6.91 -3.31 -12.77
CA ALA A 11 -7.45 -4.64 -13.06
C ALA A 11 -7.52 -5.52 -11.80
N ALA A 12 -6.46 -5.53 -11.00
CA ALA A 12 -6.41 -6.25 -9.73
C ALA A 12 -7.47 -5.71 -8.75
N TRP A 13 -7.62 -4.38 -8.67
CA TRP A 13 -8.62 -3.76 -7.79
C TRP A 13 -10.05 -4.06 -8.20
N HIS A 14 -10.36 -4.05 -9.50
CA HIS A 14 -11.67 -4.46 -10.01
C HIS A 14 -11.97 -5.94 -9.71
N ALA A 15 -10.98 -6.82 -9.78
CA ALA A 15 -11.15 -8.22 -9.40
C ALA A 15 -11.40 -8.37 -7.89
N ALA A 16 -10.66 -7.63 -7.06
CA ALA A 16 -10.85 -7.54 -5.63
C ALA A 16 -12.27 -7.06 -5.27
N ALA A 17 -12.79 -6.01 -5.92
CA ALA A 17 -14.15 -5.52 -5.70
C ALA A 17 -15.22 -6.58 -6.01
N ARG A 18 -15.04 -7.32 -7.11
CA ARG A 18 -15.93 -8.45 -7.44
C ARG A 18 -15.89 -9.54 -6.39
N ALA A 19 -14.71 -9.87 -5.87
CA ALA A 19 -14.54 -10.86 -4.81
C ALA A 19 -15.12 -10.39 -3.46
N ALA A 20 -15.01 -9.09 -3.16
CA ALA A 20 -15.64 -8.45 -2.01
C ALA A 20 -17.18 -8.40 -2.12
N GLY A 21 -17.72 -8.54 -3.34
CA GLY A 21 -19.12 -8.23 -3.63
C GLY A 21 -19.43 -6.73 -3.50
N GLY A 22 -18.38 -5.90 -3.55
CA GLY A 22 -18.45 -4.44 -3.43
C GLY A 22 -18.33 -3.74 -4.78
N GLN A 23 -18.35 -2.41 -4.74
CA GLN A 23 -18.14 -1.54 -5.90
C GLN A 23 -16.82 -0.79 -5.73
N VAL A 24 -16.07 -0.66 -6.83
CA VAL A 24 -14.92 0.26 -6.86
C VAL A 24 -15.46 1.68 -6.85
N GLU A 25 -15.14 2.46 -5.82
CA GLU A 25 -15.58 3.85 -5.73
C GLU A 25 -14.61 4.79 -6.43
N ASP A 26 -13.31 4.62 -6.15
CA ASP A 26 -12.29 5.53 -6.64
C ASP A 26 -10.94 4.81 -6.79
N PHE A 27 -10.15 5.28 -7.76
CA PHE A 27 -8.75 4.90 -7.93
C PHE A 27 -7.97 6.18 -8.19
N THR A 28 -7.28 6.65 -7.17
CA THR A 28 -6.40 7.81 -7.26
C THR A 28 -4.99 7.35 -7.56
N GLU A 29 -4.48 7.79 -8.71
CA GLU A 29 -3.08 7.56 -9.08
C GLU A 29 -2.13 8.32 -8.16
N GLN A 30 -0.87 7.86 -8.07
CA GLN A 30 0.14 8.55 -7.27
C GLN A 30 0.22 10.04 -7.66
N GLU A 31 0.24 10.91 -6.67
CA GLU A 31 0.48 12.34 -6.85
C GLU A 31 1.77 12.70 -6.13
N TYR A 32 2.77 13.15 -6.87
CA TYR A 32 4.07 13.51 -6.32
C TYR A 32 3.91 14.50 -5.14
N PRO A 33 4.55 14.27 -3.98
CA PRO A 33 5.63 13.28 -3.72
C PRO A 33 5.18 11.89 -3.22
N GLN A 34 3.90 11.53 -3.25
CA GLN A 34 3.45 10.18 -2.84
C GLN A 34 4.04 9.08 -3.72
N ASN A 35 4.51 8.03 -3.07
CA ASN A 35 5.06 6.84 -3.71
C ASN A 35 4.04 5.68 -3.84
N PHE A 36 2.75 5.97 -3.67
CA PHE A 36 1.67 4.98 -3.70
C PHE A 36 0.43 5.50 -4.43
N HIS A 37 -0.31 4.59 -5.06
CA HIS A 37 -1.67 4.80 -5.55
C HIS A 37 -2.65 4.41 -4.45
N SER A 38 -3.80 5.08 -4.37
CA SER A 38 -4.86 4.72 -3.43
C SER A 38 -6.12 4.29 -4.16
N ALA A 39 -6.76 3.24 -3.68
CA ALA A 39 -7.95 2.68 -4.28
C ALA A 39 -8.99 2.36 -3.22
N THR A 40 -10.25 2.61 -3.51
CA THR A 40 -11.36 2.48 -2.56
C THR A 40 -12.40 1.50 -3.10
N ILE A 41 -12.84 0.59 -2.23
CA ILE A 41 -13.99 -0.29 -2.44
C ILE A 41 -15.01 0.03 -1.36
N SER A 42 -16.27 0.18 -1.73
CA SER A 42 -17.37 0.12 -0.77
C SER A 42 -18.07 -1.22 -0.88
N ASP A 43 -18.20 -1.89 0.26
CA ASP A 43 -18.99 -3.11 0.41
C ASP A 43 -20.03 -2.93 1.53
N ARG A 44 -20.72 -4.00 1.89
CA ARG A 44 -21.75 -3.99 2.95
C ARG A 44 -21.18 -3.79 4.35
N ASP A 45 -19.90 -4.11 4.54
CA ASP A 45 -19.17 -4.08 5.81
C ASP A 45 -18.42 -2.74 5.99
N GLY A 46 -18.29 -1.95 4.93
CA GLY A 46 -17.86 -0.55 4.97
C GLY A 46 -17.05 -0.14 3.74
N THR A 47 -16.24 0.90 3.92
CA THR A 47 -15.29 1.36 2.91
C THR A 47 -13.92 0.76 3.21
N GLN A 48 -13.36 0.02 2.26
CA GLN A 48 -12.02 -0.57 2.30
C GLN A 48 -11.09 0.23 1.39
N ILE A 49 -9.96 0.70 1.94
CA ILE A 49 -8.98 1.47 1.18
C ILE A 49 -7.68 0.66 1.09
N ALA A 50 -7.21 0.47 -0.12
CA ALA A 50 -5.91 -0.14 -0.39
C ALA A 50 -4.92 0.87 -0.95
N LEU A 51 -3.67 0.72 -0.52
CA LEU A 51 -2.52 1.47 -0.99
C LEU A 51 -1.66 0.54 -1.84
N PHE A 52 -1.46 0.89 -3.12
CA PHE A 52 -0.59 0.17 -4.04
C PHE A 52 0.72 0.91 -4.16
N HIS A 53 1.83 0.28 -3.79
CA HIS A 53 3.14 0.93 -3.91
C HIS A 53 3.49 1.15 -5.41
N ALA A 54 4.00 2.33 -5.75
CA ALA A 54 4.24 2.73 -7.14
C ALA A 54 5.47 2.06 -7.79
N HIS A 55 6.45 1.62 -6.99
CA HIS A 55 7.67 0.94 -7.47
C HIS A 55 7.77 -0.55 -7.15
N TYR A 56 7.03 -1.02 -6.13
CA TYR A 56 7.05 -2.42 -5.71
C TYR A 56 5.64 -2.99 -5.80
N PRO A 57 5.47 -4.30 -6.07
CA PRO A 57 4.17 -4.93 -6.11
C PRO A 57 3.64 -5.18 -4.70
N LEU A 58 3.65 -4.17 -3.83
CA LEU A 58 3.21 -4.25 -2.44
C LEU A 58 1.85 -3.56 -2.30
N VAL A 59 0.97 -4.17 -1.52
CA VAL A 59 -0.34 -3.60 -1.19
C VAL A 59 -0.55 -3.59 0.32
N ALA A 60 -1.04 -2.49 0.83
CA ALA A 60 -1.47 -2.34 2.23
C ALA A 60 -2.93 -1.90 2.30
N PHE A 61 -3.59 -2.17 3.42
CA PHE A 61 -4.95 -1.71 3.70
C PHE A 61 -4.94 -0.69 4.82
N VAL A 62 -5.84 0.29 4.76
CA VAL A 62 -5.93 1.38 5.74
C VAL A 62 -7.39 1.72 6.02
N GLU A 63 -7.66 2.25 7.21
CA GLU A 63 -9.03 2.63 7.64
C GLU A 63 -9.53 3.90 6.92
N GLY A 64 -8.63 4.77 6.48
CA GLY A 64 -8.98 6.06 5.88
C GLY A 64 -7.94 6.57 4.90
N ARG A 65 -8.35 7.45 3.98
CA ARG A 65 -7.43 8.14 3.07
C ARG A 65 -6.69 9.22 3.85
N ARG A 66 -5.36 9.16 3.86
CA ARG A 66 -4.48 10.12 4.52
C ARG A 66 -3.31 10.43 3.59
N TYR A 67 -2.70 11.59 3.80
CA TYR A 67 -1.46 11.97 3.10
C TYR A 67 -0.22 11.28 3.68
N TRP A 68 -0.35 10.79 4.92
CA TRP A 68 0.70 10.14 5.68
C TRP A 68 0.10 9.03 6.54
N TYR A 69 0.79 7.90 6.60
CA TYR A 69 0.38 6.71 7.33
C TYR A 69 1.47 6.31 8.32
N THR A 70 1.10 6.11 9.58
CA THR A 70 2.00 5.59 10.62
C THR A 70 1.45 4.33 11.25
N GLU A 71 0.20 4.40 11.69
CA GLU A 71 -0.44 3.39 12.54
C GLU A 71 -1.80 2.94 12.01
N GLU A 72 -2.29 3.55 10.93
CA GLU A 72 -3.65 3.36 10.41
C GLU A 72 -3.78 2.15 9.47
N PHE A 73 -2.76 1.30 9.44
CA PHE A 73 -2.74 0.07 8.66
C PHE A 73 -3.71 -0.95 9.25
N GLN A 74 -4.49 -1.57 8.38
CA GLN A 74 -5.52 -2.54 8.72
C GLN A 74 -5.17 -3.93 8.19
N GLU A 75 -5.70 -4.96 8.85
CA GLU A 75 -5.55 -6.32 8.38
C GLU A 75 -6.26 -6.48 7.03
N PRO A 76 -5.64 -7.14 6.05
CA PRO A 76 -6.22 -7.30 4.74
C PRO A 76 -7.51 -8.13 4.84
N PRO A 77 -8.60 -7.72 4.17
CA PRO A 77 -9.81 -8.50 4.14
C PRO A 77 -9.58 -9.84 3.42
N ALA A 78 -10.41 -10.84 3.72
CA ALA A 78 -10.23 -12.19 3.17
C ALA A 78 -10.19 -12.23 1.62
N TRP A 79 -10.93 -11.34 0.96
CA TRP A 79 -10.95 -11.23 -0.50
C TRP A 79 -9.67 -10.63 -1.09
N ALA A 80 -8.82 -9.97 -0.28
CA ALA A 80 -7.56 -9.36 -0.73
C ALA A 80 -6.58 -10.39 -1.30
N THR A 81 -6.77 -11.69 -0.99
CA THR A 81 -5.96 -12.77 -1.56
C THR A 81 -5.98 -12.78 -3.09
N VAL A 82 -7.06 -12.27 -3.73
CA VAL A 82 -7.14 -12.12 -5.18
C VAL A 82 -6.05 -11.21 -5.73
N LEU A 83 -5.61 -10.19 -4.98
CA LEU A 83 -4.53 -9.32 -5.42
C LEU A 83 -3.21 -10.09 -5.59
N SER A 84 -3.01 -11.14 -4.81
CA SER A 84 -1.86 -12.04 -4.93
C SER A 84 -1.86 -12.81 -6.26
N ASP A 85 -3.03 -13.11 -6.82
CA ASP A 85 -3.15 -13.76 -8.13
C ASP A 85 -2.67 -12.84 -9.28
N PHE A 86 -2.66 -11.53 -9.05
CA PHE A 86 -2.11 -10.53 -9.97
C PHE A 86 -0.61 -10.25 -9.71
N GLY A 87 0.02 -10.99 -8.80
CA GLY A 87 1.44 -10.84 -8.46
C GLY A 87 1.74 -9.78 -7.41
N PHE A 88 0.72 -9.25 -6.73
CA PHE A 88 0.92 -8.34 -5.60
C PHE A 88 1.18 -9.10 -4.30
N ILE A 89 1.94 -8.49 -3.41
CA ILE A 89 2.18 -8.97 -2.05
C ILE A 89 1.34 -8.12 -1.12
N VAL A 90 0.28 -8.72 -0.58
CA VAL A 90 -0.58 -8.06 0.41
C VAL A 90 0.09 -8.14 1.77
N LEU A 91 0.37 -6.98 2.37
CA LEU A 91 1.00 -6.85 3.67
C LEU A 91 -0.07 -6.75 4.76
N CYS A 92 0.11 -7.51 5.85
CA CYS A 92 -0.74 -7.42 7.04
C CYS A 92 -0.38 -6.21 7.91
N ALA A 93 -1.35 -5.71 8.68
CA ALA A 93 -1.12 -4.61 9.61
C ALA A 93 -0.01 -4.96 10.61
N ALA A 94 0.00 -6.19 11.14
CA ALA A 94 1.05 -6.62 12.06
C ALA A 94 2.48 -6.44 11.51
N ARG A 95 2.67 -6.63 10.19
CA ARG A 95 3.97 -6.42 9.52
C ARG A 95 4.21 -4.96 9.16
N LEU A 96 3.18 -4.20 8.82
CA LEU A 96 3.30 -2.79 8.50
C LEU A 96 3.57 -1.94 9.76
N LEU A 97 3.05 -2.37 10.91
CA LEU A 97 3.20 -1.73 12.20
C LEU A 97 4.45 -2.21 12.96
N SER A 98 5.19 -3.18 12.43
CA SER A 98 6.42 -3.62 13.07
C SER A 98 7.47 -2.51 13.02
N PRO A 99 8.31 -2.38 14.06
CA PRO A 99 9.45 -1.47 14.03
C PRO A 99 10.31 -1.74 12.81
N LEU A 100 10.79 -0.68 12.17
CA LEU A 100 11.74 -0.81 11.06
C LEU A 100 13.08 -1.31 11.62
N GLU A 101 13.42 -2.57 11.37
CA GLU A 101 14.73 -3.11 11.74
C GLU A 101 15.78 -2.77 10.68
N GLU A 102 17.04 -2.55 11.11
CA GLU A 102 18.14 -2.26 10.18
C GLU A 102 18.30 -3.35 9.10
N SER A 103 17.96 -4.60 9.43
CA SER A 103 17.98 -5.75 8.50
C SER A 103 17.03 -5.57 7.31
N ASP A 104 15.87 -4.93 7.51
CA ASP A 104 14.90 -4.66 6.44
C ASP A 104 15.42 -3.60 5.45
N THR A 105 16.30 -2.73 5.90
CA THR A 105 16.90 -1.66 5.06
C THR A 105 18.01 -2.16 4.14
N SER A 106 18.49 -3.39 4.34
CA SER A 106 19.56 -3.98 3.53
C SER A 106 19.16 -4.24 2.08
N ALA A 107 17.86 -4.43 1.81
CA ALA A 107 17.30 -4.56 0.48
C ALA A 107 17.05 -3.21 -0.22
N LEU A 108 17.14 -2.10 0.53
CA LEU A 108 16.86 -0.75 0.04
C LEU A 108 18.10 -0.09 -0.56
N SER A 109 17.90 0.74 -1.56
CA SER A 109 18.93 1.54 -2.20
C SER A 109 19.52 2.60 -1.26
N ALA A 110 20.71 3.11 -1.60
CA ALA A 110 21.37 4.15 -0.82
C ALA A 110 20.61 5.50 -0.77
N ALA A 111 19.62 5.71 -1.64
CA ALA A 111 18.73 6.86 -1.60
C ALA A 111 17.62 6.65 -0.56
N GLU A 112 16.96 5.49 -0.59
CA GLU A 112 15.93 5.10 0.38
C GLU A 112 16.51 5.05 1.81
N GLN A 113 17.73 4.52 2.00
CA GLN A 113 18.39 4.53 3.31
C GLN A 113 18.67 5.95 3.84
N ARG A 114 18.94 6.92 2.95
CA ARG A 114 19.13 8.33 3.34
C ARG A 114 17.81 8.97 3.76
N GLN A 115 16.73 8.68 3.05
CA GLN A 115 15.40 9.16 3.43
C GLN A 115 14.95 8.54 4.75
N ILE A 116 15.19 7.24 4.99
CA ILE A 116 14.89 6.60 6.29
C ILE A 116 15.67 7.28 7.42
N LYS A 117 16.96 7.58 7.23
CA LYS A 117 17.75 8.30 8.25
C LYS A 117 17.26 9.72 8.48
N HIS A 118 16.72 10.37 7.45
CA HIS A 118 16.21 11.73 7.50
C HIS A 118 14.83 11.81 8.17
N TRP A 119 13.90 10.97 7.73
CA TRP A 119 12.49 10.97 8.15
C TRP A 119 12.23 10.11 9.39
N ARG A 120 13.12 9.16 9.71
CA ARG A 120 13.04 8.25 10.87
C ARG A 120 11.64 7.66 11.07
N PRO A 121 11.08 6.98 10.05
CA PRO A 121 9.80 6.29 10.21
C PRO A 121 9.88 5.29 11.36
N GLU A 122 8.85 5.26 12.19
CA GLU A 122 8.79 4.34 13.33
C GLU A 122 8.46 2.91 12.90
N THR A 123 7.76 2.76 11.77
CA THR A 123 7.24 1.48 11.28
C THR A 123 7.64 1.20 9.83
N LEU A 124 7.64 -0.09 9.45
CA LEU A 124 7.88 -0.52 8.07
C LEU A 124 6.86 0.11 7.10
N GLY A 125 5.60 0.17 7.49
CA GLY A 125 4.51 0.71 6.68
C GLY A 125 4.69 2.21 6.39
N ALA A 126 5.09 3.00 7.40
CA ALA A 126 5.41 4.41 7.23
C ALA A 126 6.61 4.65 6.30
N THR A 127 7.50 3.65 6.18
CA THR A 127 8.63 3.68 5.25
C THR A 127 8.19 3.34 3.83
N LEU A 128 7.32 2.34 3.66
CA LEU A 128 6.90 1.85 2.36
C LEU A 128 5.87 2.77 1.70
N PHE A 129 4.91 3.30 2.46
CA PHE A 129 3.82 4.12 1.95
C PHE A 129 3.99 5.56 2.45
N ASN A 130 4.83 6.32 1.76
CA ASN A 130 5.24 7.66 2.17
C ASN A 130 5.07 8.71 1.05
N SER A 131 5.28 9.97 1.43
CA SER A 131 5.23 11.14 0.55
C SER A 131 6.52 11.97 0.65
N TRP A 132 7.67 11.30 0.73
CA TRP A 132 8.97 11.96 0.89
C TRP A 132 9.49 12.52 -0.44
N ASP A 133 9.94 13.78 -0.40
CA ASP A 133 10.63 14.48 -1.49
C ASP A 133 12.13 14.10 -1.57
#